data_AF-A0A955QHL9-F1
#
_entry.id   AF-A0A955QHL9-F1
#
_cell.length_a   1.000
_cell.length_b   1.000
_cell.length_c   1.000
_cell.angle_alpha   90.00
_cell.angle_beta   90.00
_cell.angle_gamma   90.00
#
_symmetry.space_group_name_H-M   'P 1'
#
loop_
_entity.id
_entity.type
_entity.pdbx_description
1 polymer ?
#
loop_
_entity_poly.entity_id
_entity_poly.type
_entity_poly.pdbx_seq_one_letter_code
_entity_poly.pdbx_strand_id
1 'polypeptide(L)'
;LRMKGETLDEITGSVRAMRAMAIRIPVTDPLVVDTCGTGGDKSQTFNISTAAAFVVAGAGITVAKHGNRSVSSRSGSADVLGALGVNLDVAPPHVADGINEIGIGFLFAPLYHGAMKYCAKPRAELGIRTLMNIMGPLSNPAGATIQVLGVYDKALTDKLAQVLMRLGTQHCFVLHGHDGLDEISLSSPTAVSEGKKGRVASYTIRPEDFGLTPVSPKDVRGGTPAENANIILDVLRGRHGPKRDIVLMNAA
;
A
#
# COMPACT_ATOMS: atom_id res chain seq x y z
N LEU A 1 5.01 -3.29 -24.02
CA LEU A 1 5.75 -3.16 -22.74
C LEU A 1 5.79 -4.49 -21.98
N ARG A 2 4.66 -5.01 -21.48
CA ARG A 2 4.64 -6.27 -20.72
C ARG A 2 5.40 -7.45 -21.35
N MET A 3 5.19 -7.72 -22.66
CA MET A 3 5.86 -8.84 -23.33
C MET A 3 7.39 -8.70 -23.37
N LYS A 4 7.89 -7.46 -23.42
CA LYS A 4 9.33 -7.14 -23.40
C LYS A 4 9.89 -7.20 -21.97
N GLY A 5 9.03 -6.98 -20.97
CA GLY A 5 9.42 -6.61 -19.61
C GLY A 5 9.72 -5.10 -19.53
N GLU A 6 9.02 -4.40 -18.63
CA GLU A 6 9.23 -2.99 -18.37
C GLU A 6 10.63 -2.74 -17.76
N THR A 7 11.35 -1.76 -18.33
CA THR A 7 12.64 -1.32 -17.81
C THR A 7 12.48 -0.31 -16.68
N LEU A 8 13.55 -0.08 -15.91
CA LEU A 8 13.53 0.94 -14.84
C LEU A 8 13.20 2.34 -15.38
N ASP A 9 13.73 2.71 -16.55
CA ASP A 9 13.50 4.03 -17.14
C ASP A 9 12.06 4.20 -17.62
N GLU A 10 11.46 3.15 -18.21
CA GLU A 10 10.07 3.16 -18.64
C GLU A 10 9.13 3.32 -17.45
N ILE A 11 9.35 2.58 -16.36
CA ILE A 11 8.54 2.70 -15.15
C ILE A 11 8.72 4.08 -14.54
N THR A 12 9.97 4.53 -14.35
CA THR A 12 10.29 5.82 -13.73
C THR A 12 9.68 6.99 -14.52
N GLY A 13 9.86 7.01 -15.85
CA GLY A 13 9.30 8.04 -16.72
C GLY A 13 7.78 8.06 -16.68
N SER A 14 7.15 6.89 -16.73
CA SER A 14 5.68 6.78 -16.67
C SER A 14 5.12 7.28 -15.33
N VAL A 15 5.76 6.91 -14.21
CA VAL A 15 5.34 7.39 -12.89
C VAL A 15 5.56 8.89 -12.73
N ARG A 16 6.67 9.45 -13.25
CA ARG A 16 6.90 10.90 -13.25
C ARG A 16 5.79 11.64 -14.00
N ALA A 17 5.41 11.15 -15.19
CA ALA A 17 4.29 11.71 -15.95
C ALA A 17 2.97 11.64 -15.16
N MET A 18 2.69 10.50 -14.50
CA MET A 18 1.50 10.34 -13.68
C MET A 18 1.49 11.28 -12.46
N ARG A 19 2.62 11.44 -11.77
CA ARG A 19 2.78 12.37 -10.62
C ARG A 19 2.65 13.84 -11.05
N ALA A 20 3.15 14.20 -12.24
CA ALA A 20 3.06 15.57 -12.76
C ALA A 20 1.63 16.00 -13.09
N MET A 21 0.78 15.05 -13.48
CA MET A 21 -0.63 15.29 -13.81
C MET A 21 -1.58 15.10 -12.62
N ALA A 22 -1.07 14.69 -11.45
CA ALA A 22 -1.88 14.43 -10.27
C ALA A 22 -2.25 15.73 -9.55
N ILE A 23 -3.45 15.78 -8.97
CA ILE A 23 -3.79 16.82 -8.00
C ILE A 23 -2.92 16.58 -6.76
N ARG A 24 -2.07 17.55 -6.41
CA ARG A 24 -1.15 17.46 -5.27
C ARG A 24 -1.88 17.68 -3.95
N ILE A 25 -1.45 16.95 -2.92
CA ILE A 25 -1.89 17.15 -1.53
C ILE A 25 -0.72 17.75 -0.74
N PRO A 26 -0.77 19.03 -0.36
CA PRO A 26 0.30 19.62 0.43
C PRO A 26 0.29 19.06 1.85
N VAL A 27 1.40 18.44 2.24
CA VAL A 27 1.64 17.96 3.62
C VAL A 27 2.87 18.68 4.14
N THR A 28 2.78 19.19 5.37
CA THR A 28 3.83 20.01 6.00
C THR A 28 4.91 19.17 6.67
N ASP A 29 4.56 17.96 7.13
CA ASP A 29 5.49 17.02 7.73
C ASP A 29 6.53 16.54 6.70
N PRO A 30 7.84 16.63 6.98
CA PRO A 30 8.87 16.08 6.09
C PRO A 30 8.87 14.55 6.01
N LEU A 31 8.30 13.87 7.01
CA LEU A 31 8.23 12.42 7.12
C LEU A 31 6.79 11.95 6.93
N VAL A 32 6.48 11.49 5.72
CA VAL A 32 5.15 11.02 5.35
C VAL A 32 5.25 9.58 4.87
N VAL A 33 4.51 8.70 5.53
CA VAL A 33 4.47 7.27 5.21
C VAL A 33 3.26 6.95 4.33
N ASP A 34 3.47 6.10 3.32
CA ASP A 34 2.41 5.41 2.60
C ASP A 34 2.58 3.90 2.76
N THR A 35 1.49 3.21 3.12
CA THR A 35 1.42 1.76 3.19
C THR A 35 0.47 1.28 2.09
N CYS A 36 0.99 0.98 0.90
CA CYS A 36 0.15 0.61 -0.23
C CYS A 36 0.64 -0.67 -0.89
N GLY A 37 -0.26 -1.33 -1.61
CA GLY A 37 0.02 -2.58 -2.30
C GLY A 37 -0.38 -2.46 -3.76
N THR A 38 0.29 -3.21 -4.61
CA THR A 38 -0.16 -3.42 -6.00
C THR A 38 -1.52 -4.13 -6.06
N GLY A 39 -1.88 -4.85 -4.99
CA GLY A 39 -3.07 -5.69 -4.91
C GLY A 39 -3.03 -6.87 -5.87
N GLY A 40 -4.09 -7.68 -5.84
CA GLY A 40 -4.24 -8.80 -6.76
C GLY A 40 -3.44 -10.05 -6.37
N ASP A 41 -3.03 -10.16 -5.11
CA ASP A 41 -2.48 -11.37 -4.48
C ASP A 41 -3.50 -12.51 -4.35
N LYS A 42 -4.81 -12.19 -4.40
CA LYS A 42 -5.96 -13.12 -4.28
C LYS A 42 -6.01 -13.89 -2.96
N SER A 43 -5.34 -13.39 -1.92
CA SER A 43 -5.21 -14.06 -0.62
C SER A 43 -6.46 -14.00 0.25
N GLN A 44 -7.38 -13.07 -0.04
CA GLN A 44 -8.61 -12.83 0.73
C GLN A 44 -8.34 -12.50 2.21
N THR A 45 -7.20 -11.89 2.52
CA THR A 45 -6.92 -11.32 3.85
C THR A 45 -7.86 -10.16 4.16
N PHE A 46 -7.92 -9.77 5.44
CA PHE A 46 -8.52 -8.48 5.79
C PHE A 46 -7.58 -7.34 5.36
N ASN A 47 -8.03 -6.09 5.46
CA ASN A 47 -7.27 -4.93 4.97
C ASN A 47 -6.06 -4.57 5.87
N ILE A 48 -5.02 -5.41 5.86
CA ILE A 48 -3.83 -5.33 6.73
C ILE A 48 -3.13 -3.97 6.62
N SER A 49 -2.71 -3.53 5.44
CA SER A 49 -2.09 -2.21 5.27
C SER A 49 -2.99 -1.04 5.70
N THR A 50 -4.31 -1.20 5.73
CA THR A 50 -5.22 -0.15 6.25
C THR A 50 -5.22 -0.12 7.77
N ALA A 51 -5.24 -1.29 8.41
CA ALA A 51 -5.06 -1.39 9.86
C ALA A 51 -3.68 -0.89 10.31
N ALA A 52 -2.62 -1.26 9.57
CA ALA A 52 -1.25 -0.82 9.85
C ALA A 52 -1.11 0.70 9.74
N ALA A 53 -1.76 1.34 8.75
CA ALA A 53 -1.79 2.80 8.63
C ALA A 53 -2.33 3.48 9.89
N PHE A 54 -3.40 2.96 10.50
CA PHE A 54 -3.91 3.49 11.77
C PHE A 54 -2.93 3.30 12.93
N VAL A 55 -2.23 2.16 12.99
CA VAL A 55 -1.22 1.91 14.03
C VAL A 55 -0.02 2.85 13.87
N VAL A 56 0.48 3.05 12.65
CA VAL A 56 1.58 3.99 12.35
C VAL A 56 1.19 5.42 12.72
N ALA A 57 -0.02 5.87 12.36
CA ALA A 57 -0.52 7.18 12.76
C ALA A 57 -0.68 7.30 14.28
N GLY A 58 -1.19 6.25 14.94
CA GLY A 58 -1.29 6.19 16.40
C GLY A 58 0.06 6.21 17.11
N ALA A 59 1.14 5.83 16.44
CA ALA A 59 2.52 5.97 16.92
C ALA A 59 3.12 7.37 16.67
N GLY A 60 2.32 8.33 16.16
CA GLY A 60 2.71 9.72 15.94
C GLY A 60 3.42 9.99 14.61
N ILE A 61 3.33 9.08 13.64
CA ILE A 61 3.93 9.23 12.32
C ILE A 61 2.87 9.65 11.30
N THR A 62 3.15 10.68 10.52
CA THR A 62 2.20 11.16 9.50
C THR A 62 1.99 10.13 8.38
N VAL A 63 0.74 9.76 8.14
CA VAL A 63 0.36 8.76 7.11
C VAL A 63 -0.51 9.38 6.03
N ALA A 64 -0.05 9.31 4.78
CA ALA A 64 -0.84 9.69 3.61
C ALA A 64 -1.09 8.45 2.75
N LYS A 65 -2.09 7.65 3.14
CA LYS A 65 -2.33 6.35 2.53
C LYS A 65 -2.99 6.49 1.15
N HIS A 66 -2.31 6.04 0.10
CA HIS A 66 -2.89 6.00 -1.24
C HIS A 66 -3.63 4.68 -1.46
N GLY A 67 -4.86 4.75 -1.99
CA GLY A 67 -5.68 3.57 -2.14
C GLY A 67 -6.80 3.68 -3.15
N ASN A 68 -7.46 2.56 -3.39
CA ASN A 68 -8.57 2.44 -4.33
C ASN A 68 -9.61 1.46 -3.78
N ARG A 69 -10.76 1.36 -4.47
CA ARG A 69 -11.73 0.28 -4.27
C ARG A 69 -11.16 -1.04 -4.78
N SER A 70 -11.69 -2.15 -4.27
CA SER A 70 -11.24 -3.46 -4.72
C SER A 70 -11.52 -3.70 -6.21
N VAL A 71 -10.57 -4.33 -6.89
CA VAL A 71 -10.75 -4.90 -8.23
C VAL A 71 -10.81 -6.44 -8.18
N SER A 72 -10.28 -7.08 -7.12
CA SER A 72 -10.12 -8.55 -7.05
C SER A 72 -10.31 -9.18 -5.66
N SER A 73 -10.28 -8.39 -4.58
CA SER A 73 -10.57 -8.85 -3.20
C SER A 73 -12.04 -8.60 -2.84
N ARG A 74 -12.50 -9.15 -1.70
CA ARG A 74 -13.85 -8.90 -1.18
C ARG A 74 -14.04 -7.49 -0.59
N SER A 75 -12.94 -6.78 -0.30
CA SER A 75 -12.95 -5.44 0.32
C SER A 75 -11.65 -4.69 0.02
N GLY A 76 -11.72 -3.55 -0.65
CA GLY A 76 -10.60 -2.63 -0.84
C GLY A 76 -10.41 -1.71 0.36
N SER A 77 -9.33 -0.93 0.36
CA SER A 77 -9.08 0.05 1.43
C SER A 77 -10.18 1.12 1.49
N ALA A 78 -10.63 1.61 0.34
CA ALA A 78 -11.77 2.52 0.27
C ALA A 78 -13.06 1.86 0.84
N ASP A 79 -13.33 0.61 0.49
CA ASP A 79 -14.57 -0.05 0.90
C ASP A 79 -14.64 -0.25 2.43
N VAL A 80 -13.54 -0.68 3.06
CA VAL A 80 -13.49 -0.83 4.53
C VAL A 80 -13.50 0.51 5.26
N LEU A 81 -12.85 1.55 4.71
CA LEU A 81 -12.87 2.89 5.31
C LEU A 81 -14.30 3.49 5.30
N GLY A 82 -15.04 3.29 4.21
CA GLY A 82 -16.46 3.65 4.16
C GLY A 82 -17.28 2.89 5.22
N ALA A 83 -17.02 1.60 5.43
CA ALA A 83 -17.66 0.81 6.47
C ALA A 83 -17.28 1.24 7.91
N LEU A 84 -16.09 1.82 8.10
CA LEU A 84 -15.65 2.45 9.35
C LEU A 84 -16.25 3.86 9.58
N GLY A 85 -17.01 4.40 8.60
CA GLY A 85 -17.64 5.71 8.69
C GLY A 85 -16.77 6.87 8.18
N VAL A 86 -15.65 6.60 7.51
CA VAL A 86 -14.81 7.63 6.90
C VAL A 86 -15.51 8.17 5.65
N ASN A 87 -15.70 9.48 5.58
CA ASN A 87 -16.19 10.13 4.36
C ASN A 87 -15.08 10.15 3.30
N LEU A 88 -15.28 9.43 2.20
CA LEU A 88 -14.33 9.39 1.07
C LEU A 88 -14.60 10.45 0.01
N ASP A 89 -15.79 11.06 0.04
CA ASP A 89 -16.19 12.12 -0.88
C ASP A 89 -15.86 13.49 -0.27
N VAL A 90 -14.57 13.67 -0.02
CA VAL A 90 -14.01 14.88 0.59
C VAL A 90 -13.10 15.54 -0.42
N ALA A 91 -13.24 16.85 -0.58
CA ALA A 91 -12.42 17.62 -1.49
C ALA A 91 -10.92 17.56 -1.09
N PRO A 92 -9.98 17.52 -2.05
CA PRO A 92 -8.54 17.44 -1.79
C PRO A 92 -8.00 18.38 -0.69
N PRO A 93 -8.41 19.66 -0.59
CA PRO A 93 -7.91 20.55 0.46
C PRO A 93 -8.21 20.06 1.88
N HIS A 94 -9.42 19.56 2.14
CA HIS A 94 -9.79 19.04 3.46
C HIS A 94 -9.04 17.74 3.81
N VAL A 95 -8.63 16.95 2.82
CA VAL A 95 -7.77 15.78 3.06
C VAL A 95 -6.37 16.25 3.46
N ALA A 96 -5.85 17.33 2.87
CA ALA A 96 -4.60 17.94 3.29
C ALA A 96 -4.69 18.45 4.73
N ASP A 97 -5.76 19.17 5.08
CA ASP A 97 -6.01 19.65 6.45
C ASP A 97 -6.06 18.48 7.43
N GLY A 98 -6.82 17.43 7.11
CA GLY A 98 -6.89 16.21 7.93
C GLY A 98 -5.54 15.53 8.14
N ILE A 99 -4.69 15.45 7.12
CA ILE A 99 -3.33 14.90 7.28
C ILE A 99 -2.50 15.78 8.22
N ASN A 100 -2.54 17.10 8.05
CA ASN A 100 -1.72 18.03 8.83
C ASN A 100 -2.21 18.17 10.29
N GLU A 101 -3.51 18.03 10.55
CA GLU A 101 -4.09 18.18 11.89
C GLU A 101 -4.20 16.85 12.67
N ILE A 102 -4.59 15.78 11.99
CA ILE A 102 -4.86 14.46 12.61
C ILE A 102 -3.65 13.53 12.48
N GLY A 103 -2.77 13.77 11.51
CA GLY A 103 -1.61 12.92 11.21
C GLY A 103 -1.94 11.74 10.29
N ILE A 104 -3.17 11.64 9.77
CA ILE A 104 -3.54 10.58 8.81
C ILE A 104 -4.59 11.06 7.81
N GLY A 105 -4.43 10.65 6.55
CA GLY A 105 -5.44 10.83 5.51
C GLY A 105 -5.43 9.74 4.47
N PHE A 106 -6.58 9.59 3.79
CA PHE A 106 -6.76 8.63 2.72
C PHE A 106 -6.87 9.34 1.37
N LEU A 107 -5.97 8.97 0.45
CA LEU A 107 -5.89 9.51 -0.89
C LEU A 107 -6.62 8.53 -1.82
N PHE A 108 -7.91 8.75 -2.08
CA PHE A 108 -8.68 7.94 -3.02
C PHE A 108 -8.28 8.19 -4.49
N ALA A 109 -7.54 7.25 -5.08
CA ALA A 109 -6.86 7.39 -6.37
C ALA A 109 -7.68 8.02 -7.52
N PRO A 110 -8.98 7.69 -7.73
CA PRO A 110 -9.77 8.28 -8.80
C PRO A 110 -9.94 9.80 -8.71
N LEU A 111 -9.88 10.39 -7.51
CA LEU A 111 -9.98 11.84 -7.32
C LEU A 111 -8.70 12.57 -7.72
N TYR A 112 -7.54 11.92 -7.55
CA TYR A 112 -6.23 12.56 -7.75
C TYR A 112 -5.64 12.32 -9.13
N HIS A 113 -6.01 11.21 -9.77
CA HIS A 113 -5.47 10.79 -11.05
C HIS A 113 -6.54 10.80 -12.14
N GLY A 114 -7.21 11.94 -12.35
CA GLY A 114 -8.33 12.07 -13.30
C GLY A 114 -8.00 11.64 -14.74
N ALA A 115 -6.75 11.75 -15.18
CA ALA A 115 -6.30 11.27 -16.49
C ALA A 115 -6.38 9.74 -16.65
N MET A 116 -6.40 8.98 -15.54
CA MET A 116 -6.47 7.52 -15.58
C MET A 116 -7.79 7.00 -16.15
N LYS A 117 -8.85 7.82 -16.18
CA LYS A 117 -10.13 7.47 -16.81
C LYS A 117 -9.98 7.11 -18.29
N TYR A 118 -9.04 7.74 -19.00
CA TYR A 118 -8.78 7.46 -20.42
C TYR A 118 -8.17 6.06 -20.64
N CYS A 119 -7.50 5.51 -19.63
CA CYS A 119 -6.93 4.17 -19.69
C CYS A 119 -7.85 3.11 -19.07
N ALA A 120 -8.94 3.49 -18.39
CA ALA A 120 -9.79 2.55 -17.65
C ALA A 120 -10.43 1.50 -18.55
N LYS A 121 -11.07 1.92 -19.66
CA LYS A 121 -11.74 1.01 -20.61
C LYS A 121 -10.75 0.06 -21.31
N PRO A 122 -9.64 0.54 -21.93
CA PRO A 122 -8.65 -0.36 -22.51
C PRO A 122 -8.07 -1.37 -21.52
N ARG A 123 -7.85 -0.96 -20.26
CA ARG A 123 -7.37 -1.88 -19.21
C ARG A 123 -8.38 -2.98 -18.89
N ALA A 124 -9.67 -2.63 -18.83
CA ALA A 124 -10.73 -3.60 -18.58
C ALA A 124 -10.85 -4.61 -19.74
N GLU A 125 -10.82 -4.13 -20.98
CA GLU A 125 -10.87 -4.97 -22.18
C GLU A 125 -9.67 -5.92 -22.28
N LEU A 126 -8.47 -5.47 -21.90
CA LEU A 126 -7.28 -6.32 -21.88
C LEU A 126 -7.36 -7.42 -20.82
N GLY A 127 -7.99 -7.18 -19.67
CA GLY A 127 -8.18 -8.19 -18.61
C GLY A 127 -6.89 -8.74 -18.00
N ILE A 128 -5.73 -8.16 -18.33
CA ILE A 128 -4.41 -8.63 -17.90
C ILE A 128 -3.64 -7.52 -17.19
N ARG A 129 -2.74 -7.90 -16.27
CA ARG A 129 -1.82 -6.96 -15.60
C ARG A 129 -0.95 -6.21 -16.63
N THR A 130 -0.60 -4.97 -16.38
CA THR A 130 0.32 -4.16 -17.21
C THR A 130 1.13 -3.23 -16.30
N LEU A 131 2.00 -2.40 -16.88
CA LEU A 131 2.64 -1.28 -16.19
C LEU A 131 1.67 -0.47 -15.29
N MET A 132 0.41 -0.33 -15.70
CA MET A 132 -0.61 0.41 -14.95
C MET A 132 -0.93 -0.20 -13.57
N ASN A 133 -0.63 -1.49 -13.35
CA ASN A 133 -0.83 -2.16 -12.06
C ASN A 133 0.27 -1.82 -11.04
N ILE A 134 1.45 -1.43 -11.49
CA ILE A 134 2.56 -1.06 -10.60
C ILE A 134 2.71 0.45 -10.45
N MET A 135 2.14 1.26 -11.36
CA MET A 135 2.22 2.73 -11.28
C MET A 135 1.44 3.35 -10.13
N GLY A 136 0.25 2.80 -9.80
CA GLY A 136 -0.64 3.37 -8.78
C GLY A 136 0.05 3.57 -7.41
N PRO A 137 0.63 2.52 -6.83
CA PRO A 137 1.36 2.62 -5.56
C PRO A 137 2.58 3.55 -5.59
N LEU A 138 3.16 3.78 -6.77
CA LEU A 138 4.31 4.67 -6.94
C LEU A 138 3.90 6.14 -7.14
N SER A 139 2.62 6.46 -7.17
CA SER A 139 2.09 7.76 -7.61
C SER A 139 1.41 8.59 -6.52
N ASN A 140 1.71 8.32 -5.25
CA ASN A 140 1.12 9.01 -4.10
C ASN A 140 1.12 10.56 -4.28
N PRO A 141 -0.07 11.22 -4.27
CA PRO A 141 -0.18 12.64 -4.55
C PRO A 141 0.30 13.56 -3.42
N ALA A 142 0.45 13.04 -2.20
CA ALA A 142 0.99 13.75 -1.04
C ALA A 142 2.53 13.75 -1.00
N GLY A 143 3.20 13.06 -1.93
CA GLY A 143 4.66 13.05 -1.99
C GLY A 143 5.31 12.28 -0.84
N ALA A 144 4.69 11.17 -0.41
CA ALA A 144 5.21 10.30 0.63
C ALA A 144 6.73 10.08 0.50
N THR A 145 7.47 10.45 1.55
CA THR A 145 8.93 10.36 1.60
C THR A 145 9.38 8.96 2.03
N ILE A 146 8.49 8.21 2.66
CA ILE A 146 8.68 6.81 3.06
C ILE A 146 7.55 5.95 2.50
N GLN A 147 7.88 4.80 1.91
CA GLN A 147 6.87 3.88 1.37
C GLN A 147 7.11 2.43 1.79
N VAL A 148 6.07 1.79 2.33
CA VAL A 148 5.99 0.35 2.50
C VAL A 148 5.08 -0.17 1.39
N LEU A 149 5.69 -0.87 0.42
CA LEU A 149 5.05 -1.26 -0.84
C LEU A 149 4.96 -2.77 -0.99
N GLY A 150 3.74 -3.29 -0.87
CA GLY A 150 3.38 -4.64 -1.24
C GLY A 150 3.38 -4.90 -2.74
N VAL A 151 4.01 -5.99 -3.19
CA VAL A 151 3.94 -6.41 -4.61
C VAL A 151 3.41 -7.84 -4.77
N TYR A 152 2.62 -8.07 -5.82
CA TYR A 152 2.05 -9.39 -6.13
C TYR A 152 3.08 -10.42 -6.67
N ASP A 153 4.32 -9.99 -6.95
CA ASP A 153 5.36 -10.83 -7.56
C ASP A 153 6.73 -10.45 -6.97
N LYS A 154 7.44 -11.45 -6.43
CA LYS A 154 8.79 -11.32 -5.88
C LYS A 154 9.77 -10.62 -6.83
N ALA A 155 9.65 -10.82 -8.14
CA ALA A 155 10.56 -10.21 -9.13
C ALA A 155 10.40 -8.67 -9.22
N LEU A 156 9.33 -8.11 -8.63
CA LEU A 156 9.09 -6.68 -8.59
C LEU A 156 9.76 -5.98 -7.40
N THR A 157 10.16 -6.69 -6.34
CA THR A 157 10.63 -6.05 -5.11
C THR A 157 11.84 -5.14 -5.37
N ASP A 158 12.92 -5.71 -5.89
CA ASP A 158 14.15 -4.97 -6.21
C ASP A 158 13.90 -3.90 -7.28
N LYS A 159 13.19 -4.26 -8.36
CA LYS A 159 12.90 -3.33 -9.47
C LYS A 159 12.16 -2.09 -8.99
N LEU A 160 11.11 -2.25 -8.18
CA LEU A 160 10.32 -1.11 -7.69
C LEU A 160 11.05 -0.33 -6.60
N ALA A 161 11.88 -0.96 -5.77
CA ALA A 161 12.74 -0.26 -4.83
C ALA A 161 13.71 0.68 -5.56
N GLN A 162 14.34 0.20 -6.64
CA GLN A 162 15.20 1.03 -7.50
C GLN A 162 14.43 2.20 -8.15
N VAL A 163 13.20 1.96 -8.62
CA VAL A 163 12.34 3.02 -9.17
C VAL A 163 12.02 4.06 -8.10
N LEU A 164 11.64 3.65 -6.89
CA LEU A 164 11.35 4.56 -5.78
C LEU A 164 12.55 5.45 -5.42
N MET A 165 13.76 4.89 -5.42
CA MET A 165 15.00 5.67 -5.23
C MET A 165 15.20 6.70 -6.37
N ARG A 166 14.97 6.32 -7.63
CA ARG A 166 15.05 7.25 -8.79
C ARG A 166 13.97 8.33 -8.80
N LEU A 167 12.84 8.06 -8.12
CA LEU A 167 11.74 9.00 -7.93
C LEU A 167 11.94 9.94 -6.73
N GLY A 168 13.03 9.78 -5.97
CA GLY A 168 13.38 10.65 -4.84
C GLY A 168 12.77 10.23 -3.50
N THR A 169 12.28 9.00 -3.38
CA THR A 169 11.83 8.45 -2.08
C THR A 169 13.04 8.35 -1.15
N GLN A 170 12.90 8.78 0.11
CA GLN A 170 14.02 8.81 1.05
C GLN A 170 14.34 7.41 1.60
N HIS A 171 13.29 6.66 1.91
CA HIS A 171 13.38 5.28 2.41
C HIS A 171 12.17 4.48 1.92
N CYS A 172 12.36 3.28 1.39
CA CYS A 172 11.25 2.40 1.08
C CYS A 172 11.55 0.94 1.40
N PHE A 173 10.48 0.17 1.65
CA PHE A 173 10.51 -1.27 1.74
C PHE A 173 9.56 -1.81 0.69
N VAL A 174 10.06 -2.57 -0.28
CA VAL A 174 9.21 -3.26 -1.25
C VAL A 174 9.22 -4.75 -0.93
N LEU A 175 8.03 -5.31 -0.71
CA LEU A 175 7.88 -6.58 -0.02
C LEU A 175 6.90 -7.54 -0.71
N HIS A 176 7.19 -8.84 -0.56
CA HIS A 176 6.39 -9.94 -1.10
C HIS A 176 6.50 -11.17 -0.19
N GLY A 177 5.38 -11.61 0.38
CA GLY A 177 5.28 -12.86 1.11
C GLY A 177 5.50 -14.06 0.19
N HIS A 178 6.25 -15.07 0.63
CA HIS A 178 6.49 -16.27 -0.18
C HIS A 178 5.23 -17.11 -0.42
N ASP A 179 4.20 -16.91 0.38
CA ASP A 179 2.83 -17.40 0.20
C ASP A 179 2.01 -16.59 -0.83
N GLY A 180 2.62 -15.58 -1.45
CA GLY A 180 2.03 -14.75 -2.49
C GLY A 180 1.41 -13.44 -2.00
N LEU A 181 1.42 -13.18 -0.69
CA LEU A 181 0.90 -11.94 -0.12
C LEU A 181 1.67 -10.71 -0.60
N ASP A 182 0.95 -9.63 -0.87
CA ASP A 182 1.54 -8.29 -1.05
C ASP A 182 1.62 -7.54 0.30
N GLU A 183 1.89 -8.27 1.38
CA GLU A 183 2.06 -7.77 2.74
C GLU A 183 3.17 -8.62 3.41
N ILE A 184 3.69 -8.19 4.56
CA ILE A 184 4.54 -9.07 5.40
C ILE A 184 3.67 -10.20 5.94
N SER A 185 4.07 -11.43 5.65
CA SER A 185 3.31 -12.64 6.00
C SER A 185 3.63 -13.15 7.40
N LEU A 186 2.60 -13.59 8.13
CA LEU A 186 2.75 -14.41 9.34
C LEU A 186 2.85 -15.92 9.05
N SER A 187 2.62 -16.35 7.82
CA SER A 187 2.55 -17.76 7.44
C SER A 187 3.77 -18.23 6.66
N SER A 188 4.60 -17.30 6.20
CA SER A 188 5.77 -17.59 5.37
C SER A 188 6.84 -16.49 5.47
N PRO A 189 8.09 -16.76 5.05
CA PRO A 189 9.09 -15.72 4.89
C PRO A 189 8.65 -14.64 3.90
N THR A 190 9.09 -13.41 4.12
CA THR A 190 8.81 -12.27 3.25
C THR A 190 10.12 -11.78 2.62
N ALA A 191 10.15 -11.70 1.30
CA ALA A 191 11.25 -11.08 0.57
C ALA A 191 11.10 -9.55 0.64
N VAL A 192 12.17 -8.86 1.02
CA VAL A 192 12.20 -7.41 1.19
C VAL A 192 13.32 -6.83 0.32
N SER A 193 13.03 -5.73 -0.37
CA SER A 193 14.05 -4.86 -0.97
C SER A 193 13.92 -3.48 -0.34
N GLU A 194 14.87 -3.16 0.52
CA GLU A 194 14.97 -1.88 1.21
C GLU A 194 15.77 -0.90 0.37
N GLY A 195 15.17 0.24 0.03
CA GLY A 195 15.83 1.36 -0.62
C GLY A 195 16.09 2.47 0.38
N LYS A 196 17.35 2.83 0.62
CA LYS A 196 17.73 3.93 1.53
C LYS A 196 19.05 4.55 1.10
N LYS A 197 19.18 5.89 1.22
CA LYS A 197 20.39 6.64 0.83
C LYS A 197 20.84 6.32 -0.62
N GLY A 198 19.87 6.16 -1.53
CA GLY A 198 20.12 5.87 -2.95
C GLY A 198 20.64 4.46 -3.24
N ARG A 199 20.65 3.55 -2.26
CA ARG A 199 21.06 2.15 -2.43
C ARG A 199 19.89 1.22 -2.15
N VAL A 200 19.87 0.08 -2.83
CA VAL A 200 18.90 -0.99 -2.59
C VAL A 200 19.65 -2.19 -2.03
N ALA A 201 19.13 -2.77 -0.95
CA ALA A 201 19.59 -4.02 -0.38
C ALA A 201 18.39 -4.96 -0.25
N SER A 202 18.59 -6.23 -0.60
CA SER A 202 17.55 -7.25 -0.50
C SER A 202 17.88 -8.28 0.57
N TYR A 203 16.88 -8.67 1.33
CA TYR A 203 16.96 -9.67 2.39
C TYR A 203 15.60 -10.35 2.58
N THR A 204 15.57 -11.34 3.47
CA THR A 204 14.34 -12.06 3.81
C THR A 204 14.11 -11.92 5.29
N ILE A 205 12.86 -11.63 5.67
CA ILE A 205 12.40 -11.62 7.06
C ILE A 205 11.41 -12.74 7.30
N ARG A 206 11.24 -13.15 8.54
CA ARG A 206 10.32 -14.19 8.99
C ARG A 206 9.56 -13.73 10.24
N PRO A 207 8.37 -14.28 10.52
CA PRO A 207 7.63 -13.98 11.76
C PRO A 207 8.49 -14.14 13.03
N GLU A 208 9.34 -15.16 13.04
CA GLU A 208 10.21 -15.51 14.15
C GLU A 208 11.26 -14.42 14.45
N ASP A 209 11.68 -13.64 13.45
CA ASP A 209 12.61 -12.51 13.62
C ASP A 209 11.99 -11.40 14.51
N PHE A 210 10.66 -11.41 14.68
CA PHE A 210 9.88 -10.50 15.52
C PHE A 210 9.37 -11.18 16.80
N GLY A 211 9.82 -12.41 17.09
CA GLY A 211 9.34 -13.21 18.21
C GLY A 211 7.92 -13.77 18.04
N LEU A 212 7.40 -13.81 16.81
CA LEU A 212 6.07 -14.32 16.49
C LEU A 212 6.15 -15.77 16.02
N THR A 213 5.13 -16.56 16.35
CA THR A 213 5.00 -17.94 15.85
C THR A 213 4.23 -17.93 14.53
N PRO A 214 4.70 -18.65 13.48
CA PRO A 214 3.96 -18.73 12.23
C PRO A 214 2.55 -19.28 12.42
N VAL A 215 1.59 -18.71 11.68
CA VAL A 215 0.16 -19.05 11.77
C VAL A 215 -0.38 -19.56 10.44
N SER A 216 -1.60 -20.11 10.42
CA SER A 216 -2.24 -20.48 9.16
C SER A 216 -2.68 -19.22 8.40
N PRO A 217 -2.59 -19.20 7.05
CA PRO A 217 -3.16 -18.09 6.27
C PRO A 217 -4.66 -17.85 6.54
N LYS A 218 -5.37 -18.89 7.01
CA LYS A 218 -6.79 -18.80 7.40
C LYS A 218 -7.01 -17.88 8.61
N ASP A 219 -6.03 -17.75 9.49
CA ASP A 219 -6.14 -16.98 10.73
C ASP A 219 -6.16 -15.47 10.47
N VAL A 220 -5.65 -15.04 9.32
CA VAL A 220 -5.63 -13.64 8.85
C VAL A 220 -6.62 -13.40 7.70
N ARG A 221 -7.56 -14.33 7.46
CA ARG A 221 -8.58 -14.17 6.44
C ARG A 221 -9.55 -13.03 6.80
N GLY A 222 -9.93 -12.28 5.77
CA GLY A 222 -10.95 -11.24 5.82
C GLY A 222 -12.30 -11.70 5.27
N GLY A 223 -13.20 -10.74 5.11
CA GLY A 223 -14.54 -10.95 4.62
C GLY A 223 -15.06 -9.76 3.83
N THR A 224 -16.33 -9.45 4.02
CA THR A 224 -17.00 -8.24 3.53
C THR A 224 -16.40 -6.98 4.16
N PRO A 225 -16.65 -5.79 3.58
CA PRO A 225 -16.20 -4.53 4.17
C PRO A 225 -16.61 -4.34 5.63
N ALA A 226 -17.83 -4.75 6.01
CA ALA A 226 -18.31 -4.67 7.39
C ALA A 226 -17.57 -5.64 8.34
N GLU A 227 -17.33 -6.88 7.89
CA GLU A 227 -16.53 -7.85 8.66
C GLU A 227 -15.10 -7.36 8.85
N ASN A 228 -14.48 -6.80 7.80
CA ASN A 228 -13.13 -6.25 7.87
C ASN A 228 -13.07 -5.01 8.78
N ALA A 229 -14.09 -4.14 8.75
CA ALA A 229 -14.17 -2.99 9.65
C ALA A 229 -14.19 -3.43 11.12
N ASN A 230 -14.99 -4.45 11.45
CA ASN A 230 -15.01 -5.02 12.80
C ASN A 230 -13.65 -5.63 13.20
N ILE A 231 -12.99 -6.36 12.29
CA ILE A 231 -11.63 -6.88 12.53
C ILE A 231 -10.66 -5.74 12.86
N ILE A 232 -10.67 -4.65 12.08
CA ILE A 232 -9.80 -3.49 12.32
C ILE A 232 -10.10 -2.89 13.68
N LEU A 233 -11.37 -2.64 14.01
CA LEU A 233 -11.76 -2.10 15.31
C LEU A 233 -11.33 -3.00 16.47
N ASP A 234 -11.42 -4.32 16.31
CA ASP A 234 -10.99 -5.27 17.33
C ASP A 234 -9.47 -5.21 17.56
N VAL A 235 -8.67 -5.10 16.48
CA VAL A 235 -7.22 -4.90 16.56
C VAL A 235 -6.90 -3.58 17.24
N LEU A 236 -7.55 -2.48 16.85
CA LEU A 236 -7.33 -1.14 17.43
C LEU A 236 -7.77 -1.04 18.90
N ARG A 237 -8.77 -1.84 19.31
CA ARG A 237 -9.18 -2.00 20.72
C ARG A 237 -8.26 -2.92 21.53
N GLY A 238 -7.19 -3.42 20.91
CA GLY A 238 -6.17 -4.22 21.58
C GLY A 238 -6.46 -5.72 21.66
N ARG A 239 -7.45 -6.24 20.94
CA ARG A 239 -7.71 -7.70 20.93
C ARG A 239 -6.48 -8.44 20.42
N HIS A 240 -5.98 -9.37 21.23
CA HIS A 240 -4.82 -10.20 20.90
C HIS A 240 -5.17 -11.28 19.85
N GLY A 241 -4.15 -11.71 19.10
CA GLY A 241 -4.22 -12.82 18.16
C GLY A 241 -3.61 -12.50 16.79
N PRO A 242 -3.64 -13.46 15.85
CA PRO A 242 -2.89 -13.38 14.58
C PRO A 242 -3.19 -12.13 13.73
N LYS A 243 -4.43 -11.64 13.77
CA LYS A 243 -4.85 -10.41 13.07
C LYS A 243 -4.21 -9.15 13.65
N ARG A 244 -3.95 -9.10 14.95
CA ARG A 244 -3.19 -8.02 15.56
C ARG A 244 -1.71 -8.18 15.24
N ASP A 245 -1.19 -9.39 15.37
CA ASP A 245 0.24 -9.68 15.18
C ASP A 245 0.71 -9.30 13.76
N ILE A 246 -0.07 -9.63 12.73
CA ILE A 246 0.27 -9.27 11.34
C ILE A 246 0.22 -7.77 11.10
N VAL A 247 -0.69 -7.06 11.78
CA VAL A 247 -0.80 -5.60 11.69
C VAL A 247 0.41 -4.94 12.34
N LEU A 248 0.81 -5.40 13.53
CA LEU A 248 1.99 -4.89 14.22
C LEU A 248 3.26 -5.15 13.40
N MET A 249 3.40 -6.34 12.83
CA MET A 249 4.56 -6.68 12.00
C MET A 249 4.65 -5.84 10.72
N ASN A 250 3.51 -5.47 10.10
CA ASN A 250 3.49 -4.57 8.94
C ASN A 250 3.62 -3.07 9.30
N ALA A 251 3.38 -2.71 10.56
CA ALA A 251 3.51 -1.34 11.04
C ALA A 251 4.92 -1.01 11.58
N ALA A 252 5.65 -2.01 12.08
CA ALA A 252 7.01 -1.90 12.61
C ALA A 252 8.07 -1.69 11.52
#